data_AF-A0A2G9GW61-F1
#
_entry.id   AF-A0A2G9GW61-F1
#
_cell.length_a   1.000
_cell.length_b   1.000
_cell.length_c   1.000
_cell.angle_alpha   90.00
_cell.angle_beta   90.00
_cell.angle_gamma   90.00
#
_symmetry.space_group_name_H-M   'P 1'
#
loop_
_entity.id
_entity.type
_entity.pdbx_description
1 polymer ?
#
loop_
_entity_poly.entity_id
_entity_poly.type
_entity_poly.pdbx_seq_one_letter_code
_entity_poly.pdbx_strand_id
1 'polypeptide(L)'
;MVQIISFLSLNGAPFTVNIYPFISLYNDPNFPVDYAFFDGSSSPINDNGRTYTNVFDANYDTLFWALQKNGYGNISIIVGEIGWPTDGDRNANIGYAQRFNQGFMSHLNRGTPMRPGPVDAYLFSLIDEDAKSVQPGNFERHWGIFNYDGTPKYNIRLGSNRGGLVRASNVHYLPRRWCVMSPSASLQDPQVAPSVSYACDRADCTSLGYGTSCGNLDGQGNISYAFNSYYQINNQLESACRFPNLSVVTTSDPSVGTCRFNIMIQSANQGDGGFLLEPIGLLMQMVVFLLTLL
;
A
#
# COMPACT_ATOMS: atom_id res chain seq x y z
N MET A 1 -25.50 8.58 13.53
CA MET A 1 -24.24 9.24 13.92
C MET A 1 -24.28 9.82 15.34
N VAL A 2 -25.16 10.77 15.68
CA VAL A 2 -25.17 11.38 17.04
C VAL A 2 -25.37 10.37 18.17
N GLN A 3 -26.20 9.34 17.97
CA GLN A 3 -26.38 8.26 18.96
C GLN A 3 -25.08 7.47 19.24
N ILE A 4 -24.24 7.24 18.21
CA ILE A 4 -22.93 6.57 18.36
C ILE A 4 -22.00 7.47 19.17
N ILE A 5 -21.94 8.75 18.84
CA ILE A 5 -21.11 9.73 19.57
C ILE A 5 -21.56 9.84 21.03
N SER A 6 -22.87 9.85 21.28
CA SER A 6 -23.44 9.83 22.63
C SER A 6 -23.00 8.60 23.42
N PHE A 7 -23.10 7.42 22.82
CA PHE A 7 -22.64 6.17 23.42
C PHE A 7 -21.14 6.22 23.74
N LEU A 8 -20.29 6.65 22.80
CA LEU A 8 -18.84 6.78 23.03
C LEU A 8 -18.55 7.75 24.17
N SER A 9 -19.17 8.93 24.15
CA SER A 9 -18.96 9.96 25.17
C SER A 9 -19.40 9.51 26.57
N LEU A 10 -20.53 8.81 26.70
CA LEU A 10 -21.03 8.30 27.99
C LEU A 10 -20.12 7.22 28.60
N ASN A 11 -19.35 6.53 27.75
CA ASN A 11 -18.43 5.47 28.17
C ASN A 11 -16.96 5.91 28.16
N GLY A 12 -16.67 7.21 27.96
CA GLY A 12 -15.30 7.73 27.89
C GLY A 12 -14.47 7.17 26.73
N ALA A 13 -15.12 6.68 25.68
CA ALA A 13 -14.46 6.12 24.50
C ALA A 13 -14.14 7.19 23.45
N PRO A 14 -13.03 7.05 22.71
CA PRO A 14 -12.66 7.99 21.66
C PRO A 14 -13.52 7.81 20.39
N PHE A 15 -13.64 8.88 19.60
CA PHE A 15 -14.07 8.81 18.22
C PHE A 15 -12.87 8.56 17.30
N THR A 16 -12.87 7.48 16.54
CA THR A 16 -11.76 7.16 15.62
C THR A 16 -12.14 7.54 14.19
N VAL A 17 -11.23 8.23 13.49
CA VAL A 17 -11.43 8.69 12.10
C VAL A 17 -10.19 8.43 11.26
N ASN A 18 -10.36 8.03 10.01
CA ASN A 18 -9.26 7.88 9.06
C ASN A 18 -9.15 9.18 8.25
N ILE A 19 -7.95 9.77 8.18
CA ILE A 19 -7.73 11.06 7.51
C ILE A 19 -6.60 10.88 6.49
N TYR A 20 -6.95 11.04 5.20
CA TYR A 20 -6.03 10.84 4.09
C TYR A 20 -5.94 12.08 3.18
N PRO A 21 -5.02 13.02 3.48
CA PRO A 21 -4.74 14.18 2.63
C PRO A 21 -4.44 13.84 1.17
N PHE A 22 -3.78 12.71 0.92
CA PHE A 22 -3.51 12.19 -0.43
C PHE A 22 -4.79 12.10 -1.29
N ILE A 23 -5.92 11.70 -0.70
CA ILE A 23 -7.17 11.50 -1.43
C ILE A 23 -7.72 12.83 -1.99
N SER A 24 -7.40 13.98 -1.37
CA SER A 24 -7.74 15.29 -1.93
C SER A 24 -7.03 15.55 -3.26
N LEU A 25 -5.75 15.18 -3.38
CA LEU A 25 -4.99 15.27 -4.63
C LEU A 25 -5.43 14.25 -5.68
N TYR A 26 -5.86 13.07 -5.24
CA TYR A 26 -6.36 12.03 -6.13
C TYR A 26 -7.70 12.44 -6.75
N ASN A 27 -8.61 13.03 -5.96
CA ASN A 27 -9.96 13.38 -6.41
C ASN A 27 -10.05 14.72 -7.16
N ASP A 28 -9.17 15.68 -6.86
CA ASP A 28 -9.18 17.00 -7.50
C ASP A 28 -7.80 17.36 -8.07
N PRO A 29 -7.64 17.38 -9.40
CA PRO A 29 -6.37 17.72 -10.05
C PRO A 29 -5.93 19.18 -9.82
N ASN A 30 -6.82 20.05 -9.35
CA ASN A 30 -6.52 21.45 -9.03
C ASN A 30 -6.26 21.67 -7.53
N PHE A 31 -6.33 20.61 -6.72
CA PHE A 31 -6.03 20.72 -5.30
C PHE A 31 -4.59 21.22 -5.09
N PRO A 32 -4.36 22.23 -4.24
CA PRO A 32 -3.03 22.79 -4.04
C PRO A 32 -2.08 21.77 -3.40
N VAL A 33 -1.14 21.25 -4.17
CA VAL A 33 -0.20 20.19 -3.76
C VAL A 33 0.49 20.51 -2.44
N ASP A 34 1.01 21.72 -2.26
CA ASP A 34 1.71 22.09 -1.03
C ASP A 34 0.80 22.10 0.21
N TYR A 35 -0.50 22.34 0.04
CA TYR A 35 -1.47 22.30 1.14
C TYR A 35 -1.73 20.87 1.64
N ALA A 36 -1.33 19.83 0.89
CA ALA A 36 -1.39 18.45 1.34
C ALA A 36 -0.29 18.10 2.36
N PHE A 37 0.74 18.95 2.52
CA PHE A 37 1.92 18.71 3.35
C PHE A 37 2.03 19.68 4.53
N PHE A 38 3.03 19.47 5.40
CA PHE A 38 3.18 20.15 6.69
C PHE A 38 4.30 21.22 6.71
N ASP A 39 4.89 21.54 5.58
CA ASP A 39 5.96 22.55 5.43
C ASP A 39 5.43 23.98 5.19
N GLY A 40 4.11 24.15 5.21
CA GLY A 40 3.42 25.42 5.05
C GLY A 40 2.87 25.59 3.64
N SER A 41 1.71 26.22 3.54
CA SER A 41 1.05 26.51 2.26
C SER A 41 1.30 27.96 1.84
N SER A 42 1.50 28.16 0.54
CA SER A 42 1.56 29.49 -0.09
C SER A 42 0.20 30.20 -0.09
N SER A 43 -0.90 29.46 0.11
CA SER A 43 -2.26 29.98 0.20
C SER A 43 -2.99 29.38 1.40
N PRO A 44 -2.69 29.82 2.64
CA PRO A 44 -3.39 29.36 3.83
C PRO A 44 -4.88 29.74 3.79
N ILE A 45 -5.74 28.88 4.33
CA ILE A 45 -7.17 29.17 4.49
C ILE A 45 -7.38 29.86 5.83
N ASN A 46 -8.03 31.04 5.82
CA ASN A 46 -8.50 31.68 7.05
C ASN A 46 -9.99 31.42 7.23
N ASP A 47 -10.35 30.72 8.31
CA ASP A 47 -11.73 30.53 8.74
C ASP A 47 -11.93 31.26 10.07
N ASN A 48 -12.50 32.46 10.00
CA ASN A 48 -12.87 33.28 11.15
C ASN A 48 -11.71 33.50 12.16
N GLY A 49 -10.51 33.80 11.65
CA GLY A 49 -9.31 34.03 12.47
C GLY A 49 -8.50 32.77 12.78
N ARG A 50 -8.95 31.58 12.34
CA ARG A 50 -8.16 30.34 12.36
C ARG A 50 -7.49 30.15 11.02
N THR A 51 -6.16 30.05 11.03
CA THR A 51 -5.38 29.87 9.81
C THR A 51 -4.95 28.42 9.67
N TYR A 52 -5.35 27.79 8.57
CA TYR A 52 -4.97 26.44 8.20
C TYR A 52 -3.92 26.49 7.10
N THR A 53 -2.77 25.88 7.37
CA THR A 53 -1.64 25.83 6.42
C THR A 53 -1.47 24.47 5.77
N ASN A 54 -2.22 23.47 6.22
CA ASN A 54 -2.26 22.13 5.67
C ASN A 54 -3.70 21.57 5.78
N VAL A 55 -4.04 20.63 4.91
CA VAL A 55 -5.39 20.03 4.84
C VAL A 55 -5.69 19.06 5.97
N PHE A 56 -4.66 18.48 6.61
CA PHE A 56 -4.87 17.63 7.78
C PHE A 56 -5.55 18.42 8.90
N ASP A 57 -5.01 19.60 9.24
CA ASP A 57 -5.59 20.48 10.27
C ASP A 57 -7.03 20.87 9.94
N ALA A 58 -7.27 21.26 8.68
CA ALA A 58 -8.61 21.67 8.24
C ALA A 58 -9.61 20.51 8.30
N ASN A 59 -9.20 19.29 7.92
CA ASN A 59 -10.06 18.11 7.94
C ASN A 59 -10.36 17.66 9.38
N TYR A 60 -9.34 17.62 10.24
CA TYR A 60 -9.48 17.30 11.66
C TYR A 60 -10.40 18.31 12.36
N ASP A 61 -10.20 19.61 12.11
CA ASP A 61 -10.98 20.66 12.75
C ASP A 61 -12.43 20.73 12.22
N THR A 62 -12.67 20.29 10.99
CA THR A 62 -14.04 20.08 10.48
C THR A 62 -14.79 19.03 11.31
N LEU A 63 -14.15 17.89 11.61
CA LEU A 63 -14.72 16.87 12.49
C LEU A 63 -14.91 17.41 13.91
N PHE A 64 -13.89 18.05 14.47
CA PHE A 64 -13.95 18.61 15.82
C PHE A 64 -15.09 19.63 15.95
N TRP A 65 -15.25 20.52 14.97
CA TRP A 65 -16.34 21.48 14.96
C TRP A 65 -17.71 20.81 14.94
N ALA A 66 -17.88 19.77 14.12
CA ALA A 66 -19.13 18.99 14.09
C ALA A 66 -19.43 18.34 15.45
N LEU A 67 -18.43 17.76 16.11
CA LEU A 67 -18.57 17.19 17.46
C LEU A 67 -18.94 18.26 18.49
N GLN A 68 -18.23 19.40 18.48
CA GLN A 68 -18.48 20.51 19.38
C GLN A 68 -19.89 21.07 19.23
N LYS A 69 -20.36 21.30 18.00
CA LYS A 69 -21.71 21.80 17.72
C LYS A 69 -22.82 20.88 18.17
N ASN A 70 -22.55 19.59 18.29
CA ASN A 70 -23.49 18.60 18.80
C ASN A 70 -23.33 18.33 20.30
N GLY A 71 -22.54 19.11 21.04
CA GLY A 71 -22.37 18.98 22.49
C GLY A 71 -21.28 18.01 22.94
N TYR A 72 -20.44 17.52 22.02
CA TYR A 72 -19.40 16.51 22.28
C TYR A 72 -17.98 17.05 22.10
N GLY A 73 -17.74 18.33 22.38
CA GLY A 73 -16.42 18.95 22.21
C GLY A 73 -15.31 18.36 23.08
N ASN A 74 -15.65 17.61 24.14
CA ASN A 74 -14.69 16.98 25.04
C ASN A 74 -14.32 15.54 24.64
N ILE A 75 -14.94 14.96 23.61
CA ILE A 75 -14.63 13.58 23.21
C ILE A 75 -13.20 13.50 22.66
N SER A 76 -12.44 12.48 23.08
CA SER A 76 -11.13 12.18 22.50
C SER A 76 -11.29 11.77 21.04
N ILE A 77 -10.38 12.21 20.17
CA ILE A 77 -10.35 11.81 18.76
C ILE A 77 -9.04 11.10 18.50
N ILE A 78 -9.12 9.92 17.88
CA ILE A 78 -7.97 9.16 17.39
C ILE A 78 -8.00 9.21 15.87
N VAL A 79 -6.86 9.53 15.25
CA VAL A 79 -6.67 9.35 13.81
C VAL A 79 -6.33 7.87 13.57
N GLY A 80 -7.34 7.08 13.20
CA GLY A 80 -7.25 5.63 13.06
C GLY A 80 -6.35 5.19 11.92
N GLU A 81 -6.26 6.01 10.87
CA GLU A 81 -5.33 5.81 9.76
C GLU A 81 -4.92 7.16 9.19
N ILE A 82 -3.63 7.29 8.90
CA ILE A 82 -3.04 8.40 8.17
C ILE A 82 -1.78 7.91 7.46
N GLY A 83 -1.49 8.42 6.28
CA GLY A 83 -0.31 8.01 5.54
C GLY A 83 -0.24 8.65 4.17
N TRP A 84 0.66 8.12 3.34
CA TRP A 84 0.77 8.52 1.93
C TRP A 84 1.36 7.37 1.11
N PRO A 85 0.77 7.03 -0.06
CA PRO A 85 1.21 5.89 -0.85
C PRO A 85 2.51 6.18 -1.60
N THR A 86 3.34 5.15 -1.81
CA THR A 86 4.67 5.27 -2.41
C THR A 86 4.72 4.99 -3.90
N ASP A 87 3.65 4.47 -4.48
CA ASP A 87 3.53 4.12 -5.89
C ASP A 87 2.05 3.98 -6.30
N GLY A 88 1.78 3.70 -7.58
CA GLY A 88 0.43 3.42 -8.08
C GLY A 88 -0.41 4.65 -8.46
N ASP A 89 0.15 5.86 -8.33
CA ASP A 89 -0.38 7.12 -8.84
C ASP A 89 0.77 8.13 -9.06
N ARG A 90 0.61 9.13 -9.93
CA ARG A 90 1.64 10.17 -10.18
C ARG A 90 2.05 10.96 -8.92
N ASN A 91 1.13 11.12 -7.97
CA ASN A 91 1.36 11.79 -6.70
C ASN A 91 1.70 10.80 -5.57
N ALA A 92 1.67 9.49 -5.85
CA ALA A 92 2.09 8.44 -4.95
C ALA A 92 3.54 8.06 -5.28
N ASN A 93 4.50 8.64 -4.57
CA ASN A 93 5.92 8.38 -4.78
C ASN A 93 6.67 8.44 -3.46
N ILE A 94 7.83 7.78 -3.40
CA ILE A 94 8.69 7.71 -2.20
C ILE A 94 9.00 9.10 -1.63
N GLY A 95 9.25 10.09 -2.47
CA GLY A 95 9.57 11.46 -2.04
C GLY A 95 8.40 12.14 -1.32
N TYR A 96 7.20 12.06 -1.89
CA TYR A 96 5.99 12.61 -1.29
C TYR A 96 5.58 11.84 -0.04
N ALA A 97 5.72 10.51 -0.05
CA ALA A 97 5.43 9.69 1.13
C ALA A 97 6.35 10.04 2.31
N GLN A 98 7.65 10.22 2.03
CA GLN A 98 8.59 10.68 3.04
C GLN A 98 8.28 12.10 3.53
N ARG A 99 8.01 13.05 2.61
CA ARG A 99 7.67 14.45 2.93
C ARG A 99 6.45 14.51 3.84
N PHE A 100 5.39 13.79 3.49
CA PHE A 100 4.13 13.75 4.24
C PHE A 100 4.32 13.09 5.60
N ASN A 101 4.81 11.85 5.65
CA ASN A 101 4.88 11.09 6.90
C ASN A 101 5.86 11.73 7.89
N GLN A 102 7.01 12.23 7.44
CA GLN A 102 7.94 12.95 8.33
C GLN A 102 7.38 14.30 8.78
N GLY A 103 6.66 15.00 7.91
CA GLY A 103 5.95 16.24 8.23
C GLY A 103 4.90 16.01 9.32
N PHE A 104 4.08 14.97 9.16
CA PHE A 104 3.08 14.57 10.14
C PHE A 104 3.70 14.23 11.50
N MET A 105 4.77 13.43 11.52
CA MET A 105 5.50 13.12 12.77
C MET A 105 6.04 14.37 13.47
N SER A 106 6.41 15.41 12.70
CA SER A 106 6.90 16.68 13.26
C SER A 106 5.76 17.60 13.74
N HIS A 107 4.57 17.41 13.20
CA HIS A 107 3.37 18.18 13.50
C HIS A 107 2.59 17.62 14.69
N LEU A 108 2.59 16.29 14.89
CA LEU A 108 1.74 15.54 15.83
C LEU A 108 1.56 16.17 17.23
N ASN A 109 2.62 16.70 17.82
CA ASN A 109 2.61 17.24 19.19
C ASN A 109 2.03 18.67 19.29
N ARG A 110 1.86 19.37 18.17
CA ARG A 110 1.33 20.74 18.13
C ARG A 110 -0.19 20.74 18.13
N GLY A 111 -0.79 19.75 17.48
CA GLY A 111 -2.23 19.69 17.24
C GLY A 111 -2.67 20.73 16.22
N THR A 112 -3.97 20.99 16.21
CA THR A 112 -4.64 21.80 15.20
C THR A 112 -5.03 23.19 15.75
N PRO A 113 -5.40 24.16 14.89
CA PRO A 113 -5.89 25.46 15.33
C PRO A 113 -7.08 25.42 16.30
N MET A 114 -8.02 24.47 16.17
CA MET A 114 -9.15 24.30 17.10
C MET A 114 -8.85 23.40 18.28
N ARG A 115 -7.88 22.49 18.17
CA ARG A 115 -7.51 21.56 19.22
C ARG A 115 -5.99 21.47 19.38
N PRO A 116 -5.36 22.46 20.05
CA PRO A 116 -3.94 22.42 20.34
C PRO A 116 -3.57 21.25 21.25
N GLY A 117 -2.40 20.67 21.03
CA GLY A 117 -1.85 19.57 21.81
C GLY A 117 -1.67 18.28 21.00
N PRO A 118 -1.12 17.22 21.61
CA PRO A 118 -0.81 15.98 20.92
C PRO A 118 -2.05 15.32 20.30
N VAL A 119 -1.88 14.77 19.11
CA VAL A 119 -2.88 13.96 18.41
C VAL A 119 -2.49 12.48 18.51
N ASP A 120 -3.42 11.63 18.93
CA ASP A 120 -3.25 10.18 18.84
C ASP A 120 -3.52 9.71 17.41
N ALA A 121 -2.56 9.00 16.80
CA ALA A 121 -2.65 8.58 15.41
C ALA A 121 -1.96 7.25 15.11
N TYR A 122 -2.46 6.53 14.12
CA TYR A 122 -1.86 5.31 13.57
C TYR A 122 -1.43 5.53 12.12
N LEU A 123 -0.15 5.30 11.84
CA LEU A 123 0.40 5.38 10.49
C LEU A 123 -0.05 4.14 9.68
N PHE A 124 -0.73 4.38 8.57
CA PHE A 124 -1.14 3.36 7.63
C PHE A 124 -0.15 3.34 6.44
N SER A 125 0.59 2.27 6.20
CA SER A 125 0.65 0.99 6.95
C SER A 125 2.09 0.49 7.11
N LEU A 126 2.27 -0.66 7.75
CA LEU A 126 3.60 -1.22 8.00
C LEU A 126 4.28 -1.67 6.69
N ILE A 127 3.57 -2.45 5.89
CA ILE A 127 4.03 -3.02 4.61
C ILE A 127 2.96 -2.79 3.54
N ASP A 128 3.38 -2.85 2.28
CA ASP A 128 2.45 -2.97 1.17
C ASP A 128 1.61 -4.25 1.27
N GLU A 129 0.37 -4.14 0.82
CA GLU A 129 -0.61 -5.24 0.85
C GLU A 129 -0.99 -5.57 -0.60
N ASP A 130 -0.21 -6.45 -1.23
CA ASP A 130 -0.36 -6.84 -2.63
C ASP A 130 -1.70 -7.54 -2.95
N ALA A 131 -2.35 -8.14 -1.94
CA ALA A 131 -3.69 -8.71 -2.03
C ALA A 131 -4.83 -7.70 -1.80
N LYS A 132 -4.52 -6.42 -1.50
CA LYS A 132 -5.55 -5.40 -1.25
C LYS A 132 -6.31 -5.04 -2.54
N SER A 133 -7.56 -4.59 -2.37
CA SER A 133 -8.36 -4.03 -3.45
C SER A 133 -7.65 -2.83 -4.08
N VAL A 134 -7.74 -2.68 -5.40
CA VAL A 134 -7.21 -1.51 -6.13
C VAL A 134 -8.24 -0.38 -6.29
N GLN A 135 -9.35 -0.45 -5.54
CA GLN A 135 -10.34 0.63 -5.52
C GLN A 135 -10.07 1.61 -4.37
N PRO A 136 -10.04 2.93 -4.63
CA PRO A 136 -10.43 3.57 -5.89
C PRO A 136 -9.30 3.63 -6.94
N GLY A 137 -8.05 3.41 -6.56
CA GLY A 137 -6.92 3.41 -7.49
C GLY A 137 -5.81 2.44 -7.12
N ASN A 138 -4.89 2.24 -8.08
CA ASN A 138 -3.73 1.35 -7.96
C ASN A 138 -2.86 1.63 -6.73
N PHE A 139 -2.82 2.88 -6.24
CA PHE A 139 -2.09 3.30 -5.05
C PHE A 139 -2.49 2.55 -3.77
N GLU A 140 -3.67 1.93 -3.73
CA GLU A 140 -4.18 1.20 -2.55
C GLU A 140 -3.25 0.10 -2.05
N ARG A 141 -2.40 -0.45 -2.91
CA ARG A 141 -1.44 -1.51 -2.52
C ARG A 141 -0.11 -0.97 -1.98
N HIS A 142 0.09 0.35 -1.97
CA HIS A 142 1.42 0.98 -1.83
C HIS A 142 1.58 1.88 -0.60
N TRP A 143 0.84 1.65 0.49
CA TRP A 143 0.86 2.50 1.69
C TRP A 143 1.96 2.15 2.70
N GLY A 144 2.67 1.04 2.50
CA GLY A 144 3.65 0.55 3.44
C GLY A 144 4.85 1.49 3.60
N ILE A 145 5.35 1.61 4.84
CA ILE A 145 6.65 2.28 5.10
C ILE A 145 7.84 1.33 4.89
N PHE A 146 7.60 0.03 4.87
CA PHE A 146 8.55 -1.02 4.52
C PHE A 146 8.15 -1.74 3.22
N ASN A 147 9.13 -2.30 2.53
CA ASN A 147 8.91 -3.31 1.50
C ASN A 147 8.53 -4.66 2.15
N TYR A 148 8.06 -5.62 1.34
CA TYR A 148 7.68 -6.98 1.79
C TYR A 148 8.81 -7.74 2.49
N ASP A 149 10.08 -7.39 2.21
CA ASP A 149 11.28 -7.96 2.82
C ASP A 149 11.69 -7.24 4.11
N GLY A 150 10.87 -6.30 4.60
CA GLY A 150 11.14 -5.50 5.79
C GLY A 150 12.25 -4.48 5.61
N THR A 151 12.69 -4.16 4.38
CA THR A 151 13.57 -3.01 4.13
C THR A 151 12.78 -1.69 4.15
N PRO A 152 13.27 -0.62 4.80
CA PRO A 152 12.59 0.68 4.78
C PRO A 152 12.52 1.24 3.36
N LYS A 153 11.36 1.77 2.94
CA LYS A 153 11.22 2.45 1.65
C LYS A 153 11.85 3.84 1.61
N TYR A 154 11.85 4.50 2.75
CA TYR A 154 12.42 5.83 2.95
C TYR A 154 12.80 6.01 4.41
N ASN A 155 13.63 7.02 4.67
CA ASN A 155 14.04 7.35 6.02
C ASN A 155 12.97 8.21 6.71
N ILE A 156 12.43 7.71 7.82
CA ILE A 156 11.50 8.42 8.69
C ILE A 156 11.90 8.21 10.15
N ARG A 157 11.69 9.23 10.98
CA ARG A 157 11.87 9.17 12.44
C ARG A 157 10.53 9.05 13.13
N LEU A 158 10.32 7.92 13.80
CA LEU A 158 9.14 7.68 14.62
C LEU A 158 9.40 8.24 16.04
N GLY A 159 9.02 9.50 16.25
CA GLY A 159 9.17 10.18 17.54
C GLY A 159 10.58 10.73 17.82
N SER A 160 10.97 10.77 19.09
CA SER A 160 12.20 11.44 19.58
C SER A 160 13.49 10.63 19.36
N ASN A 161 13.38 9.36 18.98
CA ASN A 161 14.54 8.50 18.74
C ASN A 161 15.23 8.85 17.42
N ARG A 162 16.57 8.96 17.46
CA ARG A 162 17.37 9.34 16.29
C ARG A 162 17.61 8.19 15.31
N GLY A 163 17.44 6.94 15.73
CA GLY A 163 17.50 5.77 14.87
C GLY A 163 16.18 5.65 14.12
N GLY A 164 16.18 5.97 12.82
CA GLY A 164 15.01 5.79 11.96
C GLY A 164 14.60 4.33 11.84
N LEU A 165 13.86 4.00 10.77
CA LEU A 165 13.42 2.62 10.55
C LEU A 165 14.60 1.65 10.42
N VAL A 166 14.50 0.50 11.08
CA VAL A 166 15.49 -0.58 11.04
C VAL A 166 14.97 -1.69 10.15
N ARG A 167 15.81 -2.16 9.22
CA ARG A 167 15.44 -3.27 8.33
C ARG A 167 15.26 -4.58 9.09
N ALA A 168 14.41 -5.46 8.56
CA ALA A 168 14.38 -6.85 8.99
C ALA A 168 15.74 -7.55 8.74
N SER A 169 16.06 -8.50 9.62
CA SER A 169 17.28 -9.32 9.55
C SER A 169 16.92 -10.78 9.24
N ASN A 170 17.89 -11.55 8.75
CA ASN A 170 17.71 -12.97 8.38
C ASN A 170 16.61 -13.22 7.34
N VAL A 171 16.49 -12.31 6.36
CA VAL A 171 15.54 -12.44 5.25
C VAL A 171 16.18 -13.27 4.13
N HIS A 172 15.60 -14.42 3.84
CA HIS A 172 16.03 -15.31 2.77
C HIS A 172 15.17 -15.08 1.53
N TYR A 173 15.80 -14.79 0.39
CA TYR A 173 15.10 -14.59 -0.89
C TYR A 173 15.08 -15.89 -1.68
N LEU A 174 14.09 -16.03 -2.57
CA LEU A 174 14.12 -17.04 -3.62
C LEU A 174 15.34 -16.84 -4.54
N PRO A 175 15.73 -17.85 -5.35
CA PRO A 175 16.84 -17.73 -6.27
C PRO A 175 16.75 -16.49 -7.19
N ARG A 176 17.90 -15.93 -7.57
CA ARG A 176 18.00 -14.77 -8.47
C ARG A 176 17.67 -15.13 -9.91
N ARG A 177 16.38 -15.28 -10.19
CA ARG A 177 15.82 -15.54 -11.52
C ARG A 177 14.47 -14.87 -11.67
N TRP A 178 14.16 -14.48 -12.89
CA TRP A 178 12.95 -13.74 -13.26
C TRP A 178 12.28 -14.42 -14.44
N CYS A 179 10.96 -14.32 -14.52
CA CYS A 179 10.22 -14.65 -15.72
C CYS A 179 10.02 -13.39 -16.55
N VAL A 180 10.52 -13.38 -17.78
CA VAL A 180 10.43 -12.21 -18.68
C VAL A 180 9.83 -12.61 -20.01
N MET A 181 9.37 -11.63 -20.79
CA MET A 181 9.01 -11.87 -22.17
C MET A 181 10.26 -12.28 -22.97
N SER A 182 10.17 -13.39 -23.69
CA SER A 182 11.24 -13.91 -24.53
C SER A 182 11.68 -12.86 -25.56
N PRO A 183 12.99 -12.59 -25.71
CA PRO A 183 13.50 -11.67 -26.74
C PRO A 183 13.13 -12.07 -28.17
N SER A 184 12.79 -13.34 -28.41
CA SER A 184 12.35 -13.83 -29.72
C SER A 184 10.84 -13.76 -29.94
N ALA A 185 10.05 -13.40 -28.91
CA ALA A 185 8.60 -13.33 -29.00
C ALA A 185 8.16 -12.04 -29.71
N SER A 186 7.08 -12.11 -30.49
CA SER A 186 6.50 -10.94 -31.14
C SER A 186 5.55 -10.23 -30.18
N LEU A 187 5.65 -8.89 -30.11
CA LEU A 187 4.66 -8.05 -29.41
C LEU A 187 3.26 -8.12 -30.04
N GLN A 188 3.15 -8.62 -31.27
CA GLN A 188 1.90 -8.79 -32.00
C GLN A 188 1.32 -10.21 -31.86
N ASP A 189 1.96 -11.09 -31.09
CA ASP A 189 1.43 -12.43 -30.84
C ASP A 189 0.06 -12.31 -30.12
N PRO A 190 -0.99 -12.97 -30.63
CA PRO A 190 -2.35 -12.87 -30.07
C PRO A 190 -2.45 -13.37 -28.62
N GLN A 191 -1.45 -14.12 -28.12
CA GLN A 191 -1.39 -14.57 -26.74
C GLN A 191 -0.85 -13.51 -25.76
N VAL A 192 -0.29 -12.39 -26.24
CA VAL A 192 0.29 -11.35 -25.36
C VAL A 192 -0.77 -10.79 -24.41
N ALA A 193 -1.87 -10.26 -24.95
CA ALA A 193 -2.93 -9.64 -24.14
C ALA A 193 -3.55 -10.60 -23.11
N PRO A 194 -4.00 -11.83 -23.47
CA PRO A 194 -4.55 -12.75 -22.47
C PRO A 194 -3.51 -13.23 -21.45
N SER A 195 -2.23 -13.37 -21.83
CA SER A 195 -1.15 -13.74 -20.90
C SER A 195 -0.89 -12.66 -19.86
N VAL A 196 -0.82 -11.39 -20.28
CA VAL A 196 -0.67 -10.26 -19.37
C VAL A 196 -1.89 -10.13 -18.46
N SER A 197 -3.11 -10.23 -19.00
CA SER A 197 -4.34 -10.20 -18.21
C SER A 197 -4.32 -11.31 -17.14
N TYR A 198 -4.02 -12.55 -17.54
CA TYR A 198 -3.96 -13.68 -16.62
C TYR A 198 -2.98 -13.45 -15.47
N ALA A 199 -1.79 -12.92 -15.79
CA ALA A 199 -0.76 -12.61 -14.81
C ALA A 199 -1.21 -11.50 -13.85
N CYS A 200 -1.71 -10.38 -14.38
CA CYS A 200 -2.13 -9.23 -13.58
C CYS A 200 -3.44 -9.43 -12.81
N ASP A 201 -4.29 -10.37 -13.22
CA ASP A 201 -5.47 -10.77 -12.43
C ASP A 201 -5.10 -11.59 -11.19
N ARG A 202 -3.89 -12.16 -11.16
CA ARG A 202 -3.41 -13.07 -10.11
C ARG A 202 -2.22 -12.54 -9.35
N ALA A 203 -1.65 -11.42 -9.77
CA ALA A 203 -0.46 -10.82 -9.20
C ALA A 203 -0.60 -9.29 -9.16
N ASP A 204 0.40 -8.61 -8.61
CA ASP A 204 0.37 -7.16 -8.53
C ASP A 204 1.08 -6.51 -9.72
N CYS A 205 0.30 -5.86 -10.58
CA CYS A 205 0.77 -5.08 -11.73
C CYS A 205 0.52 -3.57 -11.57
N THR A 206 0.14 -3.12 -10.37
CA THR A 206 -0.33 -1.74 -10.14
C THR A 206 0.75 -0.67 -10.36
N SER A 207 2.03 -1.05 -10.30
CA SER A 207 3.19 -0.20 -10.62
C SER A 207 3.42 0.04 -12.12
N LEU A 208 2.60 -0.50 -13.03
CA LEU A 208 2.71 -0.26 -14.48
C LEU A 208 1.93 0.97 -14.97
N GLY A 209 1.17 1.63 -14.08
CA GLY A 209 0.34 2.78 -14.43
C GLY A 209 1.15 4.00 -14.88
N TYR A 210 0.50 4.96 -15.54
CA TYR A 210 1.14 6.24 -15.87
C TYR A 210 1.58 6.99 -14.59
N GLY A 211 2.80 7.53 -14.60
CA GLY A 211 3.34 8.30 -13.47
C GLY A 211 3.81 7.47 -12.27
N THR A 212 3.80 6.15 -12.38
CA THR A 212 4.23 5.19 -11.34
C THR A 212 5.69 4.77 -11.52
N SER A 213 6.21 3.95 -10.60
CA SER A 213 7.62 3.52 -10.60
C SER A 213 8.05 2.73 -11.84
N CYS A 214 7.13 2.01 -12.49
CA CYS A 214 7.35 1.26 -13.73
C CYS A 214 6.56 1.78 -14.94
N GLY A 215 5.98 2.99 -14.86
CA GLY A 215 5.16 3.56 -15.94
C GLY A 215 5.91 3.91 -17.24
N ASN A 216 7.26 3.83 -17.25
CA ASN A 216 8.11 4.17 -18.39
C ASN A 216 8.74 2.95 -19.08
N LEU A 217 8.33 1.72 -18.73
CA LEU A 217 8.78 0.53 -19.44
C LEU A 217 8.25 0.50 -20.88
N ASP A 218 9.03 -0.07 -21.79
CA ASP A 218 8.55 -0.38 -23.14
C ASP A 218 7.58 -1.57 -23.13
N GLY A 219 7.05 -1.94 -24.30
CA GLY A 219 6.08 -3.04 -24.41
C GLY A 219 6.63 -4.36 -23.85
N GLN A 220 7.88 -4.69 -24.15
CA GLN A 220 8.51 -5.91 -23.66
C GLN A 220 8.74 -5.87 -22.15
N GLY A 221 9.17 -4.73 -21.61
CA GLY A 221 9.35 -4.50 -20.18
C GLY A 221 8.03 -4.63 -19.41
N ASN A 222 6.94 -4.04 -19.91
CA ASN A 222 5.62 -4.13 -19.29
C ASN A 222 5.14 -5.59 -19.20
N ILE A 223 5.27 -6.36 -20.28
CA ILE A 223 4.89 -7.78 -20.30
C ILE A 223 5.79 -8.59 -19.35
N SER A 224 7.08 -8.30 -19.35
CA SER A 224 8.04 -8.95 -18.46
C SER A 224 7.72 -8.69 -16.98
N TYR A 225 7.29 -7.47 -16.63
CA TYR A 225 6.94 -7.14 -15.25
C TYR A 225 5.72 -7.94 -14.78
N ALA A 226 4.68 -8.02 -15.61
CA ALA A 226 3.49 -8.83 -15.33
C ALA A 226 3.86 -10.31 -15.14
N PHE A 227 4.65 -10.87 -16.06
CA PHE A 227 5.10 -12.27 -15.98
C PHE A 227 5.94 -12.52 -14.73
N ASN A 228 6.85 -11.62 -14.39
CA ASN A 228 7.67 -11.76 -13.19
C ASN A 228 6.82 -11.65 -11.92
N SER A 229 5.89 -10.69 -11.84
CA SER A 229 5.02 -10.53 -10.68
C SER A 229 4.28 -11.84 -10.39
N TYR A 230 3.66 -12.45 -11.41
CA TYR A 230 3.01 -13.76 -11.30
C TYR A 230 3.97 -14.90 -10.96
N TYR A 231 5.13 -14.95 -11.60
CA TYR A 231 6.14 -15.98 -11.36
C TYR A 231 6.63 -16.00 -9.91
N GLN A 232 6.86 -14.82 -9.32
CA GLN A 232 7.46 -14.69 -8.00
C GLN A 232 6.47 -15.04 -6.88
N ILE A 233 5.22 -14.60 -6.96
CA ILE A 233 4.18 -14.98 -5.98
C ILE A 233 3.85 -16.48 -6.03
N ASN A 234 4.13 -17.13 -7.16
CA ASN A 234 3.98 -18.58 -7.34
C ASN A 234 5.30 -19.34 -7.06
N ASN A 235 6.14 -18.82 -6.15
CA ASN A 235 7.37 -19.47 -5.68
C ASN A 235 8.33 -19.90 -6.79
N GLN A 236 8.35 -19.16 -7.90
CA GLN A 236 9.22 -19.44 -9.04
C GLN A 236 9.02 -20.85 -9.64
N LEU A 237 7.82 -21.42 -9.50
CA LEU A 237 7.46 -22.71 -10.12
C LEU A 237 7.70 -22.65 -11.63
N GLU A 238 8.21 -23.74 -12.20
CA GLU A 238 8.46 -23.80 -13.65
C GLU A 238 7.19 -23.51 -14.46
N SER A 239 6.05 -24.05 -14.01
CA SER A 239 4.74 -23.80 -14.62
C SER A 239 4.30 -22.33 -14.56
N ALA A 240 4.78 -21.56 -13.60
CA ALA A 240 4.41 -20.15 -13.44
C ALA A 240 5.14 -19.22 -14.42
N CYS A 241 6.14 -19.72 -15.15
CA CYS A 241 6.77 -19.01 -16.27
C CYS A 241 6.47 -19.69 -17.62
N ARG A 242 5.33 -20.38 -17.74
CA ARG A 242 4.88 -21.00 -19.01
C ARG A 242 3.77 -20.18 -19.65
N PHE A 243 4.12 -19.02 -20.19
CA PHE A 243 3.32 -18.29 -21.16
C PHE A 243 3.75 -18.75 -22.56
N PRO A 244 2.96 -19.61 -23.24
CA PRO A 244 3.42 -20.37 -24.41
C PRO A 244 3.99 -19.45 -25.50
N ASN A 245 5.22 -19.74 -25.94
CA ASN A 245 5.99 -18.95 -26.93
C ASN A 245 6.30 -17.50 -26.53
N LEU A 246 5.92 -17.06 -25.33
CA LEU A 246 6.05 -15.68 -24.90
C LEU A 246 7.05 -15.48 -23.76
N SER A 247 7.27 -16.45 -22.89
CA SER A 247 8.10 -16.26 -21.70
C SER A 247 9.37 -17.10 -21.68
N VAL A 248 10.36 -16.60 -20.95
CA VAL A 248 11.61 -17.32 -20.64
C VAL A 248 12.08 -16.94 -19.24
N VAL A 249 12.70 -17.90 -18.54
CA VAL A 249 13.39 -17.62 -17.27
C VAL A 249 14.78 -17.06 -17.57
N THR A 250 15.13 -15.96 -16.93
CA THR A 250 16.44 -15.32 -17.03
C THR A 250 17.08 -15.17 -15.65
N THR A 251 18.41 -15.13 -15.61
CA THR A 251 19.21 -14.78 -14.42
C THR A 251 19.78 -13.36 -14.50
N SER A 252 19.50 -12.64 -15.60
CA SER A 252 19.82 -11.21 -15.73
C SER A 252 18.70 -10.39 -15.11
N ASP A 253 19.05 -9.48 -14.20
CA ASP A 253 18.08 -8.59 -13.53
C ASP A 253 17.47 -7.62 -14.56
N PRO A 254 16.15 -7.68 -14.80
CA PRO A 254 15.47 -6.83 -15.79
C PRO A 254 15.06 -5.45 -15.23
N SER A 255 15.40 -5.12 -13.98
CA SER A 255 15.05 -3.84 -13.35
C SER A 255 15.68 -2.64 -14.07
N VAL A 256 14.93 -1.55 -14.25
CA VAL A 256 15.37 -0.33 -14.94
C VAL A 256 15.00 0.92 -14.12
N GLY A 257 15.97 1.78 -13.84
CA GLY A 257 15.74 3.04 -13.14
C GLY A 257 15.09 2.82 -11.75
N THR A 258 13.88 3.37 -11.58
CA THR A 258 13.05 3.20 -10.39
C THR A 258 12.22 1.93 -10.40
N CYS A 259 12.03 1.29 -11.55
CA CYS A 259 11.25 0.08 -11.68
C CYS A 259 12.03 -1.14 -11.20
N ARG A 260 11.54 -1.81 -10.17
CA ARG A 260 12.18 -2.99 -9.57
C ARG A 260 11.37 -4.24 -9.88
N PHE A 261 12.04 -5.23 -10.47
CA PHE A 261 11.49 -6.56 -10.67
C PHE A 261 11.84 -7.41 -9.45
N ASN A 262 10.88 -7.53 -8.54
CA ASN A 262 11.11 -8.15 -7.24
C ASN A 262 11.43 -9.65 -7.35
N ILE A 263 12.11 -10.16 -6.32
CA ILE A 263 12.31 -11.59 -6.04
C ILE A 263 11.65 -11.85 -4.70
N MET A 264 10.65 -12.74 -4.63
CA MET A 264 9.94 -12.98 -3.37
C MET A 264 10.84 -13.63 -2.30
N ILE A 265 10.46 -13.43 -1.03
CA ILE A 265 11.11 -14.10 0.10
C ILE A 265 10.75 -15.60 0.13
N GLN A 266 11.66 -16.43 0.62
CA GLN A 266 11.39 -17.84 0.89
C GLN A 266 10.40 -17.94 2.04
N SER A 267 9.25 -18.58 1.79
CA SER A 267 8.30 -18.89 2.85
C SER A 267 8.87 -19.97 3.78
N ALA A 268 8.65 -19.84 5.09
CA ALA A 268 9.20 -20.73 6.12
C ALA A 268 8.91 -22.23 5.92
N ASN A 269 7.93 -22.59 5.08
CA ASN A 269 7.59 -23.97 4.71
C ASN A 269 8.48 -24.57 3.61
N GLN A 270 9.54 -23.87 3.17
CA GLN A 270 10.49 -24.33 2.15
C GLN A 270 11.86 -24.71 2.75
N GLY A 271 11.90 -25.06 4.04
CA GLY A 271 13.06 -25.74 4.62
C GLY A 271 13.15 -27.17 4.09
N ASP A 272 14.25 -27.50 3.43
CA ASP A 272 14.74 -28.84 3.04
C ASP A 272 13.76 -30.01 3.23
N GLY A 273 13.13 -30.45 2.14
CA GLY A 273 12.41 -31.72 2.12
C GLY A 273 11.27 -31.73 1.12
N GLY A 274 11.54 -32.23 -0.08
CA GLY A 274 10.48 -32.75 -0.95
C GLY A 274 9.77 -33.90 -0.25
N PHE A 275 8.72 -33.59 0.51
CA PHE A 275 7.70 -34.57 0.90
C PHE A 275 6.57 -34.47 -0.10
N LEU A 276 6.44 -35.53 -0.90
CA LEU A 276 5.27 -35.84 -1.69
C LEU A 276 4.02 -35.74 -0.79
N LEU A 277 3.18 -34.74 -1.02
CA LEU A 277 1.81 -34.78 -0.52
C LEU A 277 1.04 -35.76 -1.39
N GLU A 278 0.93 -37.01 -0.93
CA GLU A 278 -0.14 -37.90 -1.38
C GLU A 278 -1.52 -37.29 -1.02
N PRO A 279 -2.54 -37.45 -1.87
CA PRO A 279 -3.85 -36.85 -1.67
C PRO A 279 -4.68 -37.69 -0.69
N ILE A 280 -4.35 -37.67 0.60
CA ILE A 280 -5.24 -38.19 1.65
C ILE A 280 -6.09 -37.02 2.15
N GLY A 281 -7.07 -36.61 1.34
CA GLY A 281 -7.89 -35.44 1.65
C GLY A 281 -9.27 -35.38 0.98
N LEU A 282 -9.75 -36.48 0.41
CA LEU A 282 -11.06 -36.51 -0.29
C LEU A 282 -12.02 -37.62 0.16
N LEU A 283 -11.62 -38.46 1.14
CA LEU A 283 -12.46 -39.58 1.60
C LEU A 283 -13.19 -39.33 2.93
N MET A 284 -12.94 -38.22 3.62
CA MET A 284 -13.54 -37.97 4.95
C MET A 284 -14.74 -37.00 4.95
N GLN A 285 -15.17 -36.49 3.79
CA GLN A 285 -16.37 -35.65 3.68
C GLN A 285 -17.62 -36.40 3.22
N MET A 286 -17.52 -37.63 2.70
CA MET A 286 -18.71 -38.42 2.31
C MET A 286 -19.33 -39.22 3.47
N VAL A 287 -18.63 -39.44 4.58
CA VAL A 287 -19.15 -40.29 5.68
C VAL A 287 -20.05 -39.50 6.64
N VAL A 288 -19.92 -38.17 6.72
CA VAL A 288 -20.74 -37.35 7.63
C VAL A 288 -22.13 -37.06 7.06
N PHE A 289 -22.33 -37.19 5.74
CA PHE A 289 -23.63 -36.94 5.11
C PHE A 289 -24.60 -38.13 5.13
N LEU A 290 -24.14 -39.33 5.50
CA LEU A 290 -24.99 -40.54 5.57
C LEU A 290 -25.54 -40.86 6.97
N LEU A 291 -25.07 -40.17 8.02
CA LEU A 291 -25.48 -40.42 9.41
C LEU A 291 -26.55 -39.45 9.95
N THR A 292 -27.08 -38.58 9.11
CA THR A 292 -28.20 -37.66 9.45
C THR A 292 -29.51 -38.00 8.73
N LEU A 293 -29.56 -39.14 8.01
CA LEU A 293 -30.73 -39.59 7.24
C LEU A 293 -31.09 -41.07 7.47
N LEU A 294 -30.81 -41.60 8.66
CA LEU A 294 -31.41 -42.84 9.18
C LEU A 294 -31.85 -42.65 10.64
#